data_AF-A0A844MQV4-F1
#
_entry.id   AF-A0A844MQV4-F1
#
_cell.length_a   1.000
_cell.length_b   1.000
_cell.length_c   1.000
_cell.angle_alpha   90.00
_cell.angle_beta   90.00
_cell.angle_gamma   90.00
#
_symmetry.space_group_name_H-M   'P 1'
#
loop_
_entity.id
_entity.type
_entity.pdbx_description
1 polymer ?
#
loop_
_entity_poly.entity_id
_entity_poly.type
_entity_poly.pdbx_seq_one_letter_code
_entity_poly.pdbx_strand_id
1 'polypeptide(L)'
;MSLSPFPVFTGDNTLAGGAGQDIFVRSSEGKNTIVDFKNGLDLLVLTGGLTFNSLSIFEKNGGTRIASNNNQPLAFLAHVNPHLITPEDFIIV
;
A
#
# COMPACT_ATOMS: atom_id res chain seq x y z
N MET A 1 -11.67 -16.27 16.12
CA MET A 1 -10.43 -16.07 15.36
C MET A 1 -9.99 -14.64 15.61
N SER A 2 -8.98 -14.45 16.46
CA SER A 2 -8.37 -13.14 16.69
C SER A 2 -7.40 -12.92 15.53
N LEU A 3 -7.70 -11.97 14.65
CA LEU A 3 -6.70 -11.47 13.70
C LEU A 3 -5.57 -10.90 14.56
N SER A 4 -4.40 -11.54 14.53
CA SER A 4 -3.17 -10.96 15.06
C SER A 4 -3.07 -9.55 14.48
N PRO A 5 -2.91 -8.49 15.28
CA PRO A 5 -2.85 -7.15 14.73
C PRO A 5 -1.64 -7.08 13.80
N PHE A 6 -1.90 -6.84 12.50
CA PHE A 6 -0.84 -6.54 11.57
C PHE A 6 -0.04 -5.36 12.13
N PRO A 7 1.30 -5.44 12.21
CA PRO A 7 2.10 -4.35 12.75
C PRO A 7 1.87 -3.10 11.89
N VAL A 8 1.31 -2.06 12.51
CA VAL A 8 1.19 -0.73 11.89
C VAL A 8 2.51 -0.02 12.12
N PHE A 9 3.28 0.15 11.05
CA PHE A 9 4.50 0.93 11.09
C PHE A 9 4.18 2.42 10.95
N THR A 10 4.70 3.24 11.86
CA THR A 10 4.69 4.70 11.75
C THR A 10 5.98 5.19 11.10
N GLY A 11 5.96 6.41 10.57
CA GLY A 11 7.07 7.00 9.82
C GLY A 11 7.21 6.48 8.39
N ASP A 12 8.36 6.82 7.80
CA ASP A 12 8.78 6.34 6.50
C ASP A 12 9.50 5.00 6.65
N ASN A 13 8.98 3.95 6.00
CA ASN A 13 9.54 2.60 6.08
C ASN A 13 9.89 2.07 4.69
N THR A 14 10.81 1.11 4.64
CA THR A 14 11.07 0.29 3.44
C THR A 14 10.68 -1.14 3.75
N LEU A 15 9.78 -1.72 2.97
CA LEU A 15 9.19 -3.03 3.18
C LEU A 15 9.48 -3.95 1.99
N ALA A 16 9.78 -5.20 2.29
CA ALA A 16 9.90 -6.30 1.33
C ALA A 16 9.12 -7.50 1.87
N GLY A 17 8.27 -8.11 1.06
CA GLY A 17 7.46 -9.29 1.42
C GLY A 17 8.19 -10.60 1.12
N GLY A 18 8.98 -10.62 0.05
CA GLY A 18 9.74 -11.78 -0.40
C GLY A 18 8.96 -12.62 -1.40
N ALA A 19 8.77 -13.91 -1.08
CA ALA A 19 8.16 -14.87 -1.98
C ALA A 19 6.80 -15.32 -1.44
N GLY A 20 5.83 -15.48 -2.35
CA GLY A 20 4.45 -15.82 -1.98
C GLY A 20 3.53 -14.61 -2.16
N GLN A 21 2.34 -14.73 -1.58
CA GLN A 21 1.37 -13.64 -1.45
C GLN A 21 1.62 -12.92 -0.13
N ASP A 22 1.96 -11.65 -0.25
CA ASP A 22 2.27 -10.78 0.88
C ASP A 22 1.18 -9.73 1.11
N ILE A 23 0.99 -9.34 2.36
CA ILE A 23 -0.01 -8.34 2.76
C ILE A 23 0.72 -7.17 3.43
N PHE A 24 0.65 -6.00 2.82
CA PHE A 24 1.31 -4.79 3.31
C PHE A 24 0.30 -3.81 3.88
N VAL A 25 0.52 -3.36 5.11
CA VAL A 25 -0.33 -2.33 5.71
C VAL A 25 0.13 -0.94 5.30
N ARG A 26 -0.83 -0.07 4.96
CA ARG A 26 -0.62 1.35 4.72
C ARG A 26 0.00 2.05 5.94
N SER A 27 0.92 3.01 5.73
CA SER A 27 1.52 3.78 6.83
C SER A 27 0.56 4.81 7.41
N SER A 28 0.22 4.74 8.70
CA SER A 28 -0.68 5.70 9.36
C SER A 28 -0.08 7.12 9.46
N GLU A 29 1.25 7.23 9.49
CA GLU A 29 2.02 8.47 9.54
C GLU A 29 3.28 8.32 8.67
N GLY A 30 3.48 9.15 7.66
CA GLY A 30 4.60 8.96 6.71
C GLY A 30 4.23 8.01 5.56
N LYS A 31 5.21 7.31 4.99
CA LYS A 31 5.05 6.54 3.74
C LYS A 31 5.79 5.20 3.80
N ASN A 32 5.09 4.11 3.46
CA ASN A 32 5.75 2.81 3.24
C ASN A 32 6.24 2.68 1.80
N THR A 33 7.51 2.37 1.60
CA THR A 33 8.11 2.07 0.30
C THR A 33 8.24 0.56 0.15
N ILE A 34 7.45 -0.03 -0.74
CA ILE A 34 7.41 -1.47 -0.99
C ILE A 34 8.25 -1.76 -2.23
N VAL A 35 9.27 -2.61 -2.10
CA VAL A 35 10.30 -2.79 -3.15
C VAL A 35 10.07 -3.99 -4.05
N ASP A 36 9.18 -4.91 -3.68
CA ASP A 36 8.98 -6.21 -4.34
C ASP A 36 7.51 -6.57 -4.57
N PHE A 37 6.61 -5.58 -4.58
CA PHE A 37 5.17 -5.78 -4.79
C PHE A 37 4.88 -6.48 -6.14
N LYS A 38 4.16 -7.59 -6.09
CA LYS A 38 3.71 -8.37 -7.24
C LYS A 38 2.24 -8.17 -7.48
N ASN A 39 1.95 -7.47 -8.58
CA ASN A 39 0.59 -7.25 -9.05
C ASN A 39 -0.19 -8.56 -9.24
N GLY A 40 -1.43 -8.61 -8.76
CA GLY A 40 -2.28 -9.79 -8.85
C GLY A 40 -1.91 -10.93 -7.90
N LEU A 41 -0.95 -10.70 -6.98
CA LEU A 41 -0.57 -11.66 -5.94
C LEU A 41 -0.58 -10.98 -4.55
N ASP A 42 0.12 -9.88 -4.40
CA ASP A 42 0.24 -9.14 -3.14
C ASP A 42 -0.91 -8.17 -2.93
N LEU A 43 -1.19 -7.83 -1.66
CA LEU A 43 -2.33 -6.99 -1.28
C LEU A 43 -1.91 -5.85 -0.35
N LEU A 44 -2.66 -4.74 -0.43
CA LEU A 44 -2.51 -3.56 0.42
C LEU A 44 -3.70 -3.44 1.38
N VAL A 45 -3.42 -3.30 2.68
CA VAL A 45 -4.45 -3.08 3.69
C VAL A 45 -4.68 -1.59 3.91
N LEU A 46 -5.92 -1.15 3.73
CA LEU A 46 -6.42 0.17 4.10
C LEU A 46 -7.10 0.09 5.46
N THR A 47 -6.66 0.95 6.37
CA THR A 47 -7.22 1.12 7.72
C THR A 47 -7.63 2.58 7.94
N GLY A 48 -8.36 2.84 9.03
CA GLY A 48 -8.73 4.20 9.43
C GLY A 48 -9.83 4.82 8.56
N GLY A 49 -10.71 4.00 8.00
CA GLY A 49 -11.84 4.45 7.16
C GLY A 49 -11.46 4.82 5.73
N LEU A 50 -10.23 4.54 5.29
CA LEU A 50 -9.84 4.71 3.90
C LEU A 50 -10.52 3.67 3.01
N THR A 51 -10.96 4.13 1.85
CA THR A 51 -11.49 3.30 0.76
C THR A 51 -10.71 3.55 -0.51
N PHE A 52 -10.77 2.65 -1.49
CA PHE A 52 -10.10 2.84 -2.79
C PHE A 52 -10.46 4.19 -3.45
N ASN A 53 -11.74 4.58 -3.38
CA ASN A 53 -12.23 5.85 -3.94
C ASN A 53 -11.71 7.09 -3.22
N SER A 54 -11.10 6.92 -2.04
CA SER A 54 -10.46 8.00 -1.28
C SER A 54 -8.95 8.11 -1.53
N LEU A 55 -8.44 7.36 -2.52
CA LEU A 55 -7.03 7.32 -2.89
C LEU A 55 -6.77 8.11 -4.18
N SER A 56 -5.61 8.75 -4.20
CA SER A 56 -4.95 9.25 -5.40
C SER A 56 -3.79 8.31 -5.73
N ILE A 57 -3.86 7.67 -6.89
CA ILE A 57 -2.88 6.69 -7.38
C ILE A 57 -2.27 7.25 -8.66
N PHE A 58 -0.96 7.49 -8.67
CA PHE A 58 -0.27 8.10 -9.81
C PHE A 58 1.21 7.72 -9.87
N GLU A 59 1.79 7.83 -11.07
CA GLU A 59 3.20 7.55 -11.27
C GLU A 59 4.08 8.63 -10.62
N LYS A 60 5.13 8.20 -9.91
CA LYS A 60 6.17 9.10 -9.40
C LYS A 60 7.48 8.33 -9.26
N ASN A 61 8.62 8.94 -9.63
CA ASN A 61 9.96 8.35 -9.42
C ASN A 61 10.09 6.89 -9.93
N GLY A 62 9.46 6.56 -11.06
CA GLY A 62 9.53 5.21 -11.65
C GLY A 62 8.75 4.13 -10.90
N GLY A 63 7.74 4.50 -10.11
CA GLY A 63 6.84 3.58 -9.45
C GLY A 63 5.47 4.20 -9.19
N THR A 64 4.65 3.51 -8.41
CA THR A 64 3.29 3.96 -8.09
C THR A 64 3.25 4.62 -6.73
N ARG A 65 2.82 5.88 -6.67
CA ARG A 65 2.51 6.56 -5.41
C ARG A 65 1.03 6.44 -5.10
N ILE A 66 0.75 6.04 -3.86
CA ILE A 66 -0.60 5.99 -3.30
C ILE A 66 -0.66 7.04 -2.18
N ALA A 67 -1.59 7.96 -2.31
CA ALA A 67 -1.87 9.02 -1.35
C ALA A 67 -3.38 9.05 -1.03
N SER A 68 -3.78 9.57 0.12
CA SER A 68 -5.20 9.89 0.35
C SER A 68 -5.58 11.23 -0.29
N ASN A 69 -6.87 11.52 -0.36
CA ASN A 69 -7.43 12.76 -0.94
C ASN A 69 -6.89 14.07 -0.34
N ASN A 70 -6.32 14.04 0.87
CA ASN A 70 -5.65 15.19 1.51
C ASN A 70 -4.14 15.25 1.21
N ASN A 71 -3.66 14.54 0.19
CA ASN A 71 -2.25 14.40 -0.19
C ASN A 71 -1.34 13.75 0.88
N GLN A 72 -1.89 13.13 1.93
CA GLN A 72 -1.07 12.34 2.86
C GLN A 72 -0.48 11.15 2.08
N PRO A 73 0.86 10.97 2.06
CA PRO A 73 1.44 9.78 1.47
C PRO A 73 1.02 8.54 2.29
N LEU A 74 0.76 7.43 1.60
CA LEU A 74 0.32 6.18 2.23
C LEU A 74 1.30 5.06 1.93
N ALA A 75 1.60 4.90 0.64
CA ALA A 75 2.53 3.91 0.13
C ALA A 75 3.20 4.36 -1.17
N PHE A 76 4.33 3.74 -1.48
CA PHE A 76 5.01 3.81 -2.77
C PHE A 76 5.40 2.40 -3.18
N LEU A 77 4.94 1.96 -4.36
CA LEU A 77 5.28 0.67 -4.94
C LEU A 77 6.39 0.89 -5.96
N ALA A 78 7.62 0.49 -5.63
CA ALA A 78 8.76 0.70 -6.51
C ALA A 78 8.62 -0.16 -7.78
N HIS A 79 8.90 0.43 -8.94
CA HIS A 79 8.88 -0.26 -10.23
C HIS A 79 7.54 -0.87 -10.65
N VAL A 80 6.44 -0.50 -9.98
CA VAL A 80 5.08 -0.92 -10.34
C VAL A 80 4.39 0.19 -11.12
N ASN A 81 3.76 -0.16 -12.23
CA ASN A 81 2.96 0.75 -13.05
C ASN A 81 1.60 1.03 -12.38
N PRO A 82 1.19 2.31 -12.22
CA PRO A 82 -0.06 2.65 -11.53
C PRO A 82 -1.32 2.12 -12.24
N HIS A 83 -1.27 1.89 -13.56
CA HIS A 83 -2.39 1.33 -14.31
C HIS A 83 -2.70 -0.13 -13.95
N LEU A 84 -1.79 -0.81 -13.27
CA LEU A 84 -2.00 -2.17 -12.78
C LEU A 84 -2.71 -2.19 -11.42
N ILE A 85 -2.71 -1.07 -10.70
CA ILE A 85 -3.29 -0.99 -9.37
C ILE A 85 -4.79 -0.72 -9.46
N THR A 86 -5.55 -1.70 -9.00
CA THR A 86 -7.01 -1.75 -9.09
C THR A 86 -7.61 -1.92 -7.70
N PRO A 87 -8.95 -1.81 -7.54
CA PRO A 87 -9.59 -2.12 -6.27
C PRO A 87 -9.32 -3.53 -5.73
N GLU A 88 -9.00 -4.49 -6.60
CA GLU A 88 -8.73 -5.89 -6.23
C GLU A 88 -7.44 -6.05 -5.43
N ASP A 89 -6.51 -5.09 -5.53
CA ASP A 89 -5.25 -5.09 -4.79
C ASP A 89 -5.42 -4.60 -3.33
N PHE A 90 -6.63 -4.25 -2.89
CA PHE A 90 -6.87 -3.66 -1.58
C PHE A 90 -7.80 -4.47 -0.68
N ILE A 91 -7.42 -4.59 0.59
CA ILE A 91 -8.27 -5.08 1.69
C ILE A 91 -8.65 -3.88 2.56
N ILE A 92 -9.93 -3.75 2.90
CA ILE A 92 -10.44 -2.70 3.80
C ILE A 92 -10.74 -3.34 5.17
N VAL A 93 -10.26 -2.69 6.24
CA VAL A 93 -10.45 -3.13 7.64
C VAL A 93 -11.04 -2.02 8.50
#